data_AF-A0AA88Q615-F1
#
_entry.id   AF-A0AA88Q615-F1
#
_cell.length_a   1.000
_cell.length_b   1.000
_cell.length_c   1.000
_cell.angle_alpha   90.00
_cell.angle_beta   90.00
_cell.angle_gamma   90.00
#
_symmetry.space_group_name_H-M   'P 1'
#
loop_
_entity.id
_entity.type
_entity.pdbx_description
1 polymer ?
#
loop_
_entity_poly.entity_id
_entity_poly.type
_entity_poly.pdbx_seq_one_letter_code
_entity_poly.pdbx_strand_id
1 'polypeptide(L)'
;MELYLVIPILTVFLSTNAQLEHNDFSVSGCSETEKESLYGSDGEEAWHADFNQKTGVVTLPDFADPMSFDGFYEASVGQLEVCRQNLAVLIKAYKSPSEEMEPPETSIYPRNAVQPTVENTLICHVTGFFPPPVNVSWAKNNVIVTEGVSLSQYRPKSDGTFHVFSSLKITPEDGDVYSCTVNHRALQGQPQTKIWSVPEAAVVLPSVGLAVLCGVWLTLGLLGVATGLFFLIKAFATDRPDVAKNIKHLMQWTQSKTVPPGF
;
A
#
# COMPACT_ATOMS: atom_id res chain seq x y z
N MET A 1 7.90 32.90 54.95
CA MET A 1 7.45 33.85 53.92
C MET A 1 7.57 33.11 52.61
N GLU A 2 6.48 32.46 52.19
CA GLU A 2 6.46 31.60 51.00
C GLU A 2 6.44 32.50 49.76
N LEU A 3 7.46 32.40 48.91
CA LEU A 3 7.59 33.20 47.70
C LEU A 3 6.96 32.41 46.54
N TYR A 4 5.72 32.74 46.19
CA TYR A 4 5.06 32.15 45.02
C TYR A 4 5.57 32.81 43.74
N LEU A 5 6.31 32.04 42.93
CA LEU A 5 6.77 32.44 41.61
C LEU A 5 5.66 32.16 40.59
N VAL A 6 4.97 33.20 40.13
CA VAL A 6 3.95 33.07 39.06
C VAL A 6 4.64 33.27 37.72
N ILE A 7 4.79 32.20 36.93
CA ILE A 7 5.37 32.26 35.58
C ILE A 7 4.23 32.47 34.58
N PRO A 8 4.14 33.61 33.87
CA PRO A 8 3.15 33.79 32.82
C PRO A 8 3.62 33.03 31.57
N ILE A 9 2.96 31.93 31.23
CA ILE A 9 3.19 31.21 29.97
C ILE A 9 2.41 31.95 28.88
N LEU A 10 3.11 32.66 28.01
CA LEU A 10 2.52 33.28 26.82
C LEU A 10 2.27 32.17 25.78
N THR A 11 1.05 31.62 25.73
CA THR A 11 0.65 30.69 24.67
C THR A 11 0.40 31.48 23.39
N VAL A 12 1.37 31.47 22.47
CA VAL A 12 1.17 31.95 21.10
C VAL A 12 0.35 30.90 20.36
N PHE A 13 -0.91 31.20 20.08
CA PHE A 13 -1.71 30.43 19.12
C PHE A 13 -1.24 30.79 17.72
N LEU A 14 -0.29 30.03 17.17
CA LEU A 14 -0.02 30.06 15.74
C LEU A 14 -1.20 29.38 15.04
N SER A 15 -2.17 30.16 14.57
CA SER A 15 -3.19 29.66 13.64
C SER A 15 -2.50 29.42 12.30
N THR A 16 -2.04 28.20 12.07
CA THR A 16 -1.59 27.76 10.76
C THR A 16 -2.84 27.51 9.91
N ASN A 17 -3.20 28.46 9.05
CA ASN A 17 -4.13 28.16 7.97
C ASN A 17 -3.39 27.25 6.99
N ALA A 18 -3.61 25.95 7.08
CA ALA A 18 -3.22 25.03 6.02
C ALA A 18 -4.17 25.26 4.85
N GLN A 19 -3.69 25.90 3.79
CA GLN A 19 -4.42 26.01 2.54
C GLN A 19 -4.16 24.70 1.78
N LEU A 20 -5.19 23.87 1.64
CA LEU A 20 -5.13 22.65 0.85
C LEU A 20 -5.35 23.05 -0.61
N GLU A 21 -4.32 22.91 -1.43
CA GLU A 21 -4.43 23.11 -2.88
C GLU A 21 -4.96 21.82 -3.51
N HIS A 22 -6.04 21.94 -4.27
CA HIS A 22 -6.62 20.85 -5.06
C HIS A 22 -6.26 21.06 -6.53
N ASN A 23 -6.00 19.96 -7.25
CA ASN A 23 -5.72 19.98 -8.67
C ASN A 23 -6.85 19.31 -9.46
N ASP A 24 -7.78 20.13 -9.95
CA ASP A 24 -8.83 19.68 -10.86
C ASP A 24 -8.28 19.53 -12.28
N PHE A 25 -8.61 18.42 -12.93
CA PHE A 25 -8.23 18.16 -14.32
C PHE A 25 -9.42 17.68 -15.14
N SER A 26 -9.37 17.97 -16.44
CA SER A 26 -10.28 17.39 -17.41
C SER A 26 -9.49 16.90 -18.62
N VAL A 27 -9.88 15.75 -19.14
CA VAL A 27 -9.37 15.22 -20.40
C VAL A 27 -10.51 15.19 -21.39
N SER A 28 -10.28 15.73 -22.58
CA SER A 28 -11.16 15.58 -23.73
C SER A 28 -10.29 15.25 -24.92
N GLY A 29 -10.42 14.03 -25.43
CA GLY A 29 -9.59 13.49 -26.50
C GLY A 29 -10.43 12.88 -27.59
N CYS A 30 -10.01 13.03 -28.84
CA CYS A 30 -10.61 12.35 -29.98
C CYS A 30 -9.54 11.87 -30.94
N SER A 31 -9.79 10.71 -31.54
CA SER A 31 -9.10 10.26 -32.73
C SER A 31 -10.14 9.77 -33.75
N GLU A 32 -9.69 9.13 -34.83
CA GLU A 32 -10.58 8.46 -35.77
C GLU A 32 -11.41 7.35 -35.10
N THR A 33 -10.85 6.68 -34.09
CA THR A 33 -11.48 5.53 -33.40
C THR A 33 -11.83 5.82 -31.95
N GLU A 34 -11.01 6.61 -31.26
CA GLU A 34 -11.09 6.82 -29.81
C GLU A 34 -11.84 8.10 -29.45
N LYS A 35 -12.50 8.06 -28.30
CA LYS A 35 -13.24 9.17 -27.71
C LYS A 35 -13.04 9.13 -26.20
N GLU A 36 -12.48 10.18 -25.64
CA GLU A 36 -12.24 10.29 -24.21
C GLU A 36 -12.88 11.58 -23.68
N SER A 37 -13.61 11.49 -22.57
CA SER A 37 -14.04 12.67 -21.81
C SER A 37 -14.13 12.31 -20.33
N LEU A 38 -13.31 12.98 -19.53
CA LEU A 38 -13.01 12.64 -18.15
C LEU A 38 -12.88 13.93 -17.33
N TYR A 39 -13.40 13.91 -16.10
CA TYR A 39 -13.17 14.93 -15.09
C TYR A 39 -12.65 14.27 -13.81
N GLY A 40 -11.67 14.90 -13.18
CA GLY A 40 -11.06 14.39 -11.97
C GLY A 40 -10.46 15.48 -11.10
N SER A 41 -10.08 15.10 -9.88
CA SER A 41 -9.46 15.95 -8.87
C SER A 41 -8.34 15.18 -8.18
N ASP A 42 -7.21 15.84 -7.95
CA ASP A 42 -6.06 15.29 -7.21
C ASP A 42 -5.54 13.95 -7.77
N GLY A 43 -5.63 13.77 -9.10
CA GLY A 43 -5.23 12.55 -9.79
C GLY A 43 -6.26 11.41 -9.74
N GLU A 44 -7.38 11.62 -9.06
CA GLU A 44 -8.51 10.70 -9.02
C GLU A 44 -9.60 11.08 -10.01
N GLU A 45 -10.28 10.06 -10.50
CA GLU A 45 -11.40 10.19 -11.42
C GLU A 45 -12.69 10.46 -10.65
N ALA A 46 -13.42 11.51 -11.04
CA ALA A 46 -14.72 11.84 -10.47
C ALA A 46 -15.87 11.45 -11.41
N TRP A 47 -15.66 11.60 -12.72
CA TRP A 47 -16.67 11.33 -13.74
C TRP A 47 -16.05 11.08 -15.11
N HIS A 48 -16.66 10.23 -15.93
CA HIS A 48 -16.35 10.11 -17.35
C HIS A 48 -17.60 9.89 -18.22
N ALA A 49 -17.48 10.18 -19.51
CA ALA A 49 -18.51 9.85 -20.49
C ALA A 49 -18.30 8.43 -21.02
N ASP A 50 -19.26 7.54 -20.78
CA ASP A 50 -19.34 6.26 -21.49
C ASP A 50 -20.07 6.48 -22.82
N PHE A 51 -19.29 6.66 -23.89
CA PHE A 51 -19.83 6.86 -25.23
C PHE A 51 -20.51 5.62 -25.83
N ASN A 52 -20.26 4.42 -25.30
CA ASN A 52 -20.90 3.19 -25.76
C ASN A 52 -22.30 3.07 -25.14
N GLN A 53 -22.40 3.30 -23.84
CA GLN A 53 -23.67 3.27 -23.10
C GLN A 53 -24.47 4.56 -23.23
N LYS A 54 -23.85 5.62 -23.75
CA LYS A 54 -24.43 6.96 -23.90
C LYS A 54 -24.87 7.59 -22.59
N THR A 55 -24.02 7.50 -21.58
CA THR A 55 -24.28 8.02 -20.24
C THR A 55 -23.01 8.61 -19.64
N GLY A 56 -23.17 9.48 -18.65
CA GLY A 56 -22.10 9.80 -17.72
C GLY A 56 -21.98 8.73 -16.64
N VAL A 57 -20.76 8.44 -16.21
CA VAL A 57 -20.46 7.51 -15.11
C VAL A 57 -19.78 8.31 -14.00
N VAL A 58 -20.41 8.34 -12.82
CA VAL A 58 -19.82 8.94 -11.62
C VAL A 58 -19.03 7.87 -10.88
N THR A 59 -17.76 8.15 -10.57
CA THR A 59 -16.83 7.21 -9.92
C THR A 59 -16.42 7.66 -8.53
N LEU A 60 -17.03 8.73 -8.01
CA LEU A 60 -16.78 9.22 -6.66
C LEU A 60 -17.11 8.13 -5.63
N PRO A 61 -16.32 8.01 -4.54
CA PRO A 61 -16.61 7.10 -3.46
C PRO A 61 -17.95 7.41 -2.77
N ASP A 62 -18.60 6.39 -2.21
CA ASP A 62 -19.89 6.54 -1.50
C ASP A 62 -19.86 7.53 -0.32
N PHE A 63 -18.67 7.77 0.25
CA PHE A 63 -18.49 8.72 1.35
C PHE A 63 -18.33 10.17 0.89
N ALA A 64 -18.08 10.40 -0.41
CA ALA A 64 -17.96 11.74 -0.96
C ALA A 64 -19.36 12.37 -1.05
N ASP A 65 -19.45 13.67 -0.76
CA ASP A 65 -20.71 14.39 -0.94
C ASP A 65 -21.16 14.28 -2.41
N PRO A 66 -22.45 13.98 -2.69
CA PRO A 66 -22.92 13.81 -4.04
C PRO A 66 -22.69 15.06 -4.89
N MET A 67 -21.85 14.95 -5.92
CA MET A 67 -21.75 15.95 -6.98
C MET A 67 -22.71 15.62 -8.13
N SER A 68 -23.37 16.64 -8.67
CA SER A 68 -24.17 16.49 -9.90
C SER A 68 -23.32 16.78 -11.13
N PHE A 69 -23.49 15.94 -12.15
CA PHE A 69 -22.89 16.07 -13.47
C PHE A 69 -23.98 16.21 -14.55
N ASP A 70 -25.10 16.84 -14.22
CA ASP A 70 -26.22 17.04 -15.14
C ASP A 70 -25.77 17.80 -16.40
N GLY A 71 -26.06 17.25 -17.58
CA GLY A 71 -25.68 17.84 -18.87
C GLY A 71 -24.22 17.64 -19.29
N PHE A 72 -23.38 17.01 -18.45
CA PHE A 72 -21.97 16.78 -18.79
C PHE A 72 -21.82 15.83 -19.97
N TYR A 73 -22.66 14.79 -20.05
CA TYR A 73 -22.59 13.85 -21.18
C TYR A 73 -22.89 14.55 -22.51
N GLU A 74 -23.95 15.36 -22.56
CA GLU A 74 -24.31 16.15 -23.75
C GLU A 74 -23.21 17.15 -24.11
N ALA A 75 -22.60 17.79 -23.11
CA ALA A 75 -21.46 18.68 -23.31
C ALA A 75 -20.26 17.91 -23.89
N SER A 76 -19.95 16.71 -23.39
CA SER A 76 -18.89 15.84 -23.91
C SER A 76 -19.14 15.45 -25.37
N VAL A 77 -20.39 15.14 -25.74
CA VAL A 77 -20.76 14.88 -27.14
C VAL A 77 -20.49 16.10 -28.02
N GLY A 78 -20.85 17.30 -27.56
CA GLY A 78 -20.55 18.55 -28.27
C GLY A 78 -19.05 18.80 -28.43
N GLN A 79 -18.27 18.57 -27.36
CA GLN A 79 -16.82 18.75 -27.36
C GLN A 79 -16.10 17.76 -28.29
N LEU A 80 -16.60 16.54 -28.45
CA LEU A 80 -16.04 15.59 -29.43
C LEU A 80 -16.15 16.10 -30.87
N GLU A 81 -17.27 16.73 -31.24
CA GLU A 81 -17.45 17.27 -32.58
C GLU A 81 -16.51 18.46 -32.84
N VAL A 82 -16.33 19.32 -31.83
CA VAL A 82 -15.33 20.40 -31.88
C VAL A 82 -13.92 19.83 -31.99
N CYS A 83 -13.58 18.81 -31.19
CA CYS A 83 -12.29 18.14 -31.22
C CYS A 83 -11.97 17.59 -32.62
N ARG A 84 -12.93 16.91 -33.26
CA ARG A 84 -12.76 16.35 -34.62
C ARG A 84 -12.55 17.43 -35.67
N GLN A 85 -13.31 18.52 -35.60
CA GLN A 85 -13.13 19.66 -36.51
C GLN A 85 -11.74 20.28 -36.35
N ASN A 86 -11.31 20.50 -35.11
CA ASN A 86 -9.97 21.01 -34.81
C ASN A 86 -8.88 20.06 -35.30
N LEU A 87 -9.01 18.76 -35.05
CA LEU A 87 -8.08 17.74 -35.52
C LEU A 87 -7.95 17.75 -37.06
N ALA A 88 -9.06 17.86 -37.78
CA ALA A 88 -9.05 17.94 -39.25
C ALA A 88 -8.32 19.20 -39.78
N VAL A 89 -8.42 20.33 -39.06
CA VAL A 89 -7.67 21.56 -39.39
C VAL A 89 -6.18 21.38 -39.08
N LEU A 90 -5.85 20.83 -37.91
CA LEU A 90 -4.47 20.60 -37.48
C LEU A 90 -3.73 19.62 -38.40
N ILE A 91 -4.38 18.54 -38.83
CA ILE A 91 -3.82 17.59 -39.81
C ILE A 91 -3.43 18.31 -41.10
N LYS A 92 -4.28 19.20 -41.62
CA LYS A 92 -3.99 19.97 -42.85
C LYS A 92 -2.86 20.98 -42.64
N ALA A 93 -2.84 21.65 -41.49
CA ALA A 93 -1.85 22.68 -41.18
C ALA A 93 -0.45 22.09 -40.93
N TYR A 94 -0.37 21.02 -40.14
CA TYR A 94 0.90 20.43 -39.68
C TYR A 94 1.34 19.21 -40.49
N LYS A 95 0.51 18.72 -41.42
CA LYS A 95 0.79 17.56 -42.29
C LYS A 95 1.15 16.29 -41.52
N SER A 96 0.54 16.11 -40.35
CA SER A 96 0.73 14.94 -39.47
C SER A 96 2.21 14.61 -39.21
N PRO A 97 2.90 15.41 -38.37
CA PRO A 97 4.28 15.10 -37.98
C PRO A 97 4.34 13.73 -37.29
N SER A 98 5.56 13.18 -37.17
CA SER A 98 5.76 11.96 -36.38
C SER A 98 5.28 12.18 -34.96
N GLU A 99 4.46 11.26 -34.47
CA GLU A 99 3.99 11.23 -33.09
C GLU A 99 5.17 10.86 -32.18
N GLU A 100 5.43 11.65 -31.14
CA GLU A 100 6.34 11.25 -30.08
C GLU A 100 5.75 10.05 -29.35
N MET A 101 6.60 9.12 -28.94
CA MET A 101 6.17 7.86 -28.36
C MET A 101 7.00 7.54 -27.13
N GLU A 102 6.31 7.35 -26.00
CA GLU A 102 6.90 6.95 -24.73
C GLU A 102 6.41 5.55 -24.36
N PRO A 103 7.31 4.60 -24.09
CA PRO A 103 6.93 3.24 -23.73
C PRO A 103 6.37 3.17 -22.30
N PRO A 104 5.41 2.27 -22.02
CA PRO A 104 4.88 2.10 -20.69
C PRO A 104 5.90 1.50 -19.73
N GLU A 105 5.80 1.90 -18.46
CA GLU A 105 6.27 1.15 -17.31
C GLU A 105 5.11 0.38 -16.68
N THR A 106 5.38 -0.84 -16.21
CA THR A 106 4.35 -1.77 -15.74
C THR A 106 4.68 -2.32 -14.37
N SER A 107 3.68 -2.40 -13.50
CA SER A 107 3.79 -3.01 -12.17
C SER A 107 2.52 -3.77 -11.83
N ILE A 108 2.66 -4.81 -11.00
CA ILE A 108 1.56 -5.67 -10.56
C ILE A 108 1.59 -5.80 -9.04
N TYR A 109 0.46 -5.56 -8.38
CA TYR A 109 0.35 -5.65 -6.92
C TYR A 109 -1.09 -5.98 -6.49
N PRO A 110 -1.28 -6.64 -5.34
CA PRO A 110 -2.60 -6.88 -4.80
C PRO A 110 -3.13 -5.60 -4.12
N ARG A 111 -4.45 -5.40 -4.19
CA ARG A 111 -5.14 -4.30 -3.51
C ARG A 111 -5.04 -4.43 -1.98
N ASN A 112 -5.25 -5.64 -1.47
CA ASN A 112 -5.22 -5.95 -0.04
C ASN A 112 -4.13 -6.98 0.27
N ALA A 113 -3.78 -7.13 1.55
CA ALA A 113 -2.94 -8.22 2.01
C ALA A 113 -3.52 -9.58 1.56
N VAL A 114 -2.66 -10.43 1.01
CA VAL A 114 -3.07 -11.69 0.37
C VAL A 114 -3.36 -12.73 1.44
N GLN A 115 -4.54 -13.33 1.37
CA GLN A 115 -4.94 -14.47 2.18
C GLN A 115 -5.46 -15.55 1.24
N PRO A 116 -4.96 -16.81 1.33
CA PRO A 116 -5.46 -17.88 0.50
C PRO A 116 -6.98 -18.03 0.62
N THR A 117 -7.66 -18.31 -0.48
CA THR A 117 -9.13 -18.51 -0.55
C THR A 117 -10.00 -17.30 -0.21
N VAL A 118 -9.41 -16.12 0.04
CA VAL A 118 -10.14 -14.87 0.31
C VAL A 118 -10.10 -13.97 -0.92
N GLU A 119 -11.25 -13.44 -1.33
CA GLU A 119 -11.35 -12.55 -2.48
C GLU A 119 -10.40 -11.35 -2.36
N ASN A 120 -9.73 -11.02 -3.46
CA ASN A 120 -8.85 -9.87 -3.59
C ASN A 120 -8.92 -9.32 -5.01
N THR A 121 -8.19 -8.24 -5.28
CA THR A 121 -8.06 -7.65 -6.61
C THR A 121 -6.59 -7.44 -6.91
N LEU A 122 -6.09 -7.99 -8.01
CA LEU A 122 -4.79 -7.61 -8.54
C LEU A 122 -4.94 -6.36 -9.39
N ILE A 123 -3.99 -5.45 -9.23
CA ILE A 123 -3.90 -4.19 -9.97
C ILE A 123 -2.64 -4.26 -10.83
N CYS A 124 -2.82 -4.06 -12.13
CA CYS A 124 -1.74 -3.79 -13.07
C CYS A 124 -1.74 -2.29 -13.38
N HIS A 125 -0.77 -1.58 -12.80
CA HIS A 125 -0.58 -0.16 -13.05
C HIS A 125 0.37 0.01 -14.24
N VAL A 126 -0.13 0.65 -15.28
CA VAL A 126 0.58 0.95 -16.52
C VAL A 126 0.74 2.46 -16.59
N THR A 127 1.97 2.96 -16.65
CA THR A 127 2.26 4.40 -16.49
C THR A 127 3.37 4.88 -17.41
N GLY A 128 3.46 6.19 -17.63
CA GLY A 128 4.54 6.80 -18.39
C GLY A 128 4.43 6.61 -19.91
N PHE A 129 3.29 6.14 -20.42
CA PHE A 129 3.13 5.89 -21.84
C PHE A 129 2.50 7.06 -22.57
N PHE A 130 2.89 7.22 -23.83
CA PHE A 130 2.22 8.09 -24.78
C PHE A 130 2.44 7.53 -26.19
N PRO A 131 1.45 7.59 -27.09
CA PRO A 131 0.05 8.02 -26.89
C PRO A 131 -0.85 6.88 -26.36
N PRO A 132 -2.08 7.17 -25.89
CA PRO A 132 -3.14 6.17 -25.78
C PRO A 132 -3.54 5.59 -27.17
N PRO A 133 -4.15 4.39 -27.25
CA PRO A 133 -4.46 3.47 -26.16
C PRO A 133 -3.33 2.48 -25.84
N VAL A 134 -3.47 1.78 -24.71
CA VAL A 134 -2.72 0.55 -24.38
C VAL A 134 -3.67 -0.65 -24.36
N ASN A 135 -3.16 -1.81 -24.75
CA ASN A 135 -3.90 -3.07 -24.63
C ASN A 135 -3.34 -3.86 -23.46
N VAL A 136 -4.20 -4.20 -22.50
CA VAL A 136 -3.83 -4.96 -21.30
C VAL A 136 -4.58 -6.30 -21.31
N SER A 137 -3.86 -7.39 -21.05
CA SER A 137 -4.43 -8.73 -20.95
C SER A 137 -3.92 -9.44 -19.70
N TRP A 138 -4.77 -10.28 -19.12
CA TRP A 138 -4.46 -11.03 -17.91
C TRP A 138 -4.39 -12.52 -18.23
N ALA A 139 -3.51 -13.23 -17.53
CA ALA A 139 -3.51 -14.68 -17.50
C ALA A 139 -3.39 -15.20 -16.05
N LYS A 140 -4.04 -16.33 -15.78
CA LYS A 140 -3.85 -17.14 -14.58
C LYS A 140 -3.28 -18.48 -15.02
N ASN A 141 -2.11 -18.87 -14.49
CA ASN A 141 -1.43 -20.12 -14.81
C ASN A 141 -1.28 -20.35 -16.33
N ASN A 142 -0.86 -19.30 -17.05
CA ASN A 142 -0.71 -19.23 -18.51
C ASN A 142 -2.02 -19.34 -19.34
N VAL A 143 -3.19 -19.28 -18.69
CA VAL A 143 -4.49 -19.26 -19.36
C VAL A 143 -5.05 -17.85 -19.32
N ILE A 144 -5.42 -17.28 -20.48
CA ILE A 144 -6.02 -15.95 -20.58
C ILE A 144 -7.32 -15.90 -19.77
N VAL A 145 -7.48 -14.85 -18.97
CA VAL A 145 -8.68 -14.57 -18.18
C VAL A 145 -9.25 -13.20 -18.56
N THR A 146 -10.57 -13.15 -18.74
CA THR A 146 -11.31 -11.93 -19.09
C THR A 146 -12.41 -11.62 -18.08
N GLU A 147 -12.89 -12.63 -17.34
CA GLU A 147 -13.89 -12.46 -16.29
C GLU A 147 -13.29 -11.68 -15.11
N GLY A 148 -14.04 -10.68 -14.61
CA GLY A 148 -13.59 -9.85 -13.50
C GLY A 148 -12.46 -8.87 -13.85
N VAL A 149 -12.10 -8.74 -15.13
CA VAL A 149 -11.14 -7.75 -15.62
C VAL A 149 -11.84 -6.41 -15.85
N SER A 150 -11.22 -5.32 -15.40
CA SER A 150 -11.61 -3.95 -15.75
C SER A 150 -10.39 -3.11 -16.14
N LEU A 151 -10.64 -2.02 -16.86
CA LEU A 151 -9.64 -1.01 -17.23
C LEU A 151 -10.20 0.37 -16.86
N SER A 152 -9.41 1.20 -16.19
CA SER A 152 -9.79 2.58 -15.88
C SER A 152 -9.72 3.48 -17.13
N GLN A 153 -10.21 4.72 -17.01
CA GLN A 153 -9.97 5.76 -18.00
C GLN A 153 -8.48 6.17 -18.04
N TYR A 154 -8.06 6.82 -19.13
CA TYR A 154 -6.70 7.33 -19.28
C TYR A 154 -6.51 8.60 -18.46
N ARG A 155 -5.62 8.56 -17.47
CA ARG A 155 -5.33 9.71 -16.61
C ARG A 155 -4.04 10.40 -17.07
N PRO A 156 -4.02 11.73 -17.22
CA PRO A 156 -2.84 12.45 -17.65
C PRO A 156 -1.90 12.69 -16.45
N LYS A 157 -0.60 12.64 -16.72
CA LYS A 157 0.44 13.05 -15.78
C LYS A 157 0.92 14.46 -16.12
N SER A 158 1.58 15.11 -15.17
CA SER A 158 2.15 16.45 -15.34
C SER A 158 3.23 16.55 -16.42
N ASP A 159 3.83 15.42 -16.80
CA ASP A 159 4.84 15.32 -17.87
C ASP A 159 4.23 15.09 -19.27
N GLY A 160 2.90 15.07 -19.39
CA GLY A 160 2.19 14.84 -20.65
C GLY A 160 2.01 13.37 -21.03
N THR A 161 2.54 12.43 -20.25
CA THR A 161 2.28 10.99 -20.42
C THR A 161 0.99 10.57 -19.73
N PHE A 162 0.54 9.33 -19.97
CA PHE A 162 -0.67 8.78 -19.37
C PHE A 162 -0.35 7.63 -18.41
N HIS A 163 -1.30 7.38 -17.51
CA HIS A 163 -1.36 6.15 -16.74
C HIS A 163 -2.77 5.58 -16.70
N VAL A 164 -2.87 4.26 -16.54
CA VAL A 164 -4.12 3.50 -16.47
C VAL A 164 -3.96 2.33 -15.50
N PHE A 165 -5.07 1.92 -14.88
CA PHE A 165 -5.13 0.77 -14.00
C PHE A 165 -6.00 -0.30 -14.62
N SER A 166 -5.43 -1.49 -14.84
CA SER A 166 -6.24 -2.69 -15.07
C SER A 166 -6.39 -3.46 -13.77
N SER A 167 -7.60 -3.89 -13.44
CA SER A 167 -7.88 -4.70 -12.25
C SER A 167 -8.38 -6.08 -12.64
N LEU A 168 -8.01 -7.10 -11.88
CA LEU A 168 -8.51 -8.46 -12.00
C LEU A 168 -9.01 -8.94 -10.63
N LYS A 169 -10.28 -9.30 -10.53
CA LYS A 169 -10.82 -9.98 -9.33
C LYS A 169 -10.25 -11.39 -9.24
N ILE A 170 -9.72 -11.75 -8.07
CA ILE A 170 -9.09 -13.05 -7.83
C ILE A 170 -9.54 -13.67 -6.51
N THR A 171 -9.50 -14.99 -6.45
CA THR A 171 -9.45 -15.76 -5.19
C THR A 171 -8.14 -16.53 -5.23
N PRO A 172 -7.07 -16.05 -4.57
CA PRO A 172 -5.74 -16.62 -4.69
C PRO A 172 -5.66 -17.99 -4.02
N GLU A 173 -5.07 -18.96 -4.72
CA GLU A 173 -4.70 -20.26 -4.19
C GLU A 173 -3.17 -20.39 -4.15
N ASP A 174 -2.66 -21.23 -3.25
CA ASP A 174 -1.22 -21.49 -3.15
C ASP A 174 -0.69 -22.03 -4.49
N GLY A 175 0.37 -21.40 -5.00
CA GLY A 175 0.98 -21.76 -6.28
C GLY A 175 0.35 -21.10 -7.51
N ASP A 176 -0.71 -20.30 -7.34
CA ASP A 176 -1.24 -19.51 -8.45
C ASP A 176 -0.22 -18.48 -8.94
N VAL A 177 -0.10 -18.39 -10.26
CA VAL A 177 0.72 -17.41 -10.96
C VAL A 177 -0.17 -16.58 -11.89
N TYR A 178 -0.17 -15.28 -11.68
CA TYR A 178 -0.88 -14.31 -12.49
C TYR A 178 0.10 -13.52 -13.35
N SER A 179 -0.32 -13.13 -14.55
CA SER A 179 0.45 -12.21 -15.37
C SER A 179 -0.42 -11.12 -15.96
N CYS A 180 0.16 -9.93 -16.07
CA CYS A 180 -0.38 -8.80 -16.81
C CYS A 180 0.54 -8.55 -18.02
N THR A 181 -0.01 -8.68 -19.23
CA THR A 181 0.69 -8.42 -20.49
C THR A 181 0.16 -7.15 -21.12
N VAL A 182 1.05 -6.19 -21.36
CA VAL A 182 0.77 -4.87 -21.89
C VAL A 182 1.39 -4.72 -23.27
N ASN A 183 0.58 -4.32 -24.24
CA ASN A 183 1.02 -3.98 -25.58
C ASN A 183 0.76 -2.49 -25.87
N HIS A 184 1.72 -1.84 -26.50
CA HIS A 184 1.69 -0.41 -26.82
C HIS A 184 2.52 -0.14 -28.08
N ARG A 185 2.16 0.92 -28.84
CA ARG A 185 2.82 1.24 -30.11
C ARG A 185 4.31 1.53 -29.96
N ALA A 186 4.72 2.14 -28.85
CA ALA A 186 6.13 2.44 -28.56
C ALA A 186 6.98 1.18 -28.27
N LEU A 187 6.35 0.03 -28.00
CA LEU A 187 7.06 -1.23 -27.75
C LEU A 187 7.44 -2.00 -29.02
N GLN A 188 7.13 -1.48 -30.21
CA GLN A 188 7.55 -2.04 -31.50
C GLN A 188 7.25 -3.55 -31.66
N GLY A 189 6.10 -3.99 -31.15
CA GLY A 189 5.64 -5.39 -31.22
C GLY A 189 6.19 -6.32 -30.13
N GLN A 190 6.92 -5.80 -29.15
CA GLN A 190 7.43 -6.57 -28.01
C GLN A 190 6.63 -6.25 -26.73
N PRO A 191 5.56 -7.01 -26.43
CA PRO A 191 4.73 -6.71 -25.28
C PRO A 191 5.50 -6.91 -23.96
N GLN A 192 5.22 -6.06 -22.98
CA GLN A 192 5.77 -6.21 -21.63
C GLN A 192 4.88 -7.14 -20.81
N THR A 193 5.46 -8.13 -20.14
CA THR A 193 4.71 -9.01 -19.22
C THR A 193 5.29 -8.91 -17.82
N LYS A 194 4.41 -8.65 -16.85
CA LYS A 194 4.73 -8.73 -15.41
C LYS A 194 4.04 -9.93 -14.81
N ILE A 195 4.75 -10.64 -13.94
CA ILE A 195 4.30 -11.85 -13.29
C ILE A 195 4.18 -11.56 -11.80
N TRP A 196 3.10 -12.08 -11.20
CA TRP A 196 2.86 -12.04 -9.78
C TRP A 196 2.44 -13.43 -9.30
N SER A 197 3.13 -13.96 -8.29
CA SER A 197 2.82 -15.24 -7.67
C SER A 197 2.27 -15.00 -6.27
N VAL A 198 1.34 -15.84 -5.84
CA VAL A 198 0.87 -15.85 -4.45
C VAL A 198 2.08 -16.13 -3.55
N PRO A 199 2.40 -15.24 -2.57
CA PRO A 199 3.50 -15.50 -1.65
C PRO A 199 3.24 -16.81 -0.91
N GLU A 200 4.19 -17.73 -0.94
CA GLU A 200 4.10 -18.92 -0.09
C GLU A 200 3.92 -18.47 1.35
N ALA A 201 2.95 -19.03 2.06
CA ALA A 201 2.83 -18.85 3.49
C ALA A 201 4.17 -19.26 4.09
N ALA A 202 4.98 -18.28 4.50
CA ALA A 202 6.28 -18.54 5.07
C ALA A 202 6.05 -19.54 6.20
N VAL A 203 6.51 -20.78 6.01
CA VAL A 203 6.59 -21.74 7.09
C VAL A 203 7.48 -21.03 8.09
N VAL A 204 6.87 -20.50 9.15
CA VAL A 204 7.60 -19.96 10.28
C VAL A 204 8.23 -21.17 10.92
N LEU A 205 9.36 -21.64 10.36
CA LEU A 205 10.28 -22.46 11.10
C LEU A 205 10.67 -21.55 12.27
N PRO A 206 10.34 -21.89 13.53
CA PRO A 206 10.84 -21.12 14.64
C PRO A 206 12.36 -21.07 14.46
N SER A 207 12.87 -19.86 14.23
CA SER A 207 14.31 -19.64 14.07
C SER A 207 15.00 -20.27 15.27
N VAL A 208 15.68 -21.39 15.03
CA VAL A 208 16.41 -22.12 16.06
C VAL A 208 17.40 -21.17 16.76
N GLY A 209 17.89 -20.16 16.04
CA GLY A 209 18.75 -19.11 16.58
C GLY A 209 18.09 -18.28 17.69
N LEU A 210 16.82 -17.91 17.56
CA LEU A 210 16.14 -17.07 18.57
C LEU A 210 15.89 -17.85 19.87
N ALA A 211 15.51 -19.12 19.76
CA ALA A 211 15.31 -20.01 20.90
C ALA A 211 16.63 -20.29 21.66
N VAL A 212 17.73 -20.51 20.93
CA VAL A 212 19.07 -20.73 21.50
C VAL A 212 19.57 -19.48 22.22
N LEU A 213 19.39 -18.29 21.63
CA LEU A 213 19.78 -17.03 22.26
C LEU A 213 19.02 -16.80 23.58
N CYS A 214 17.70 -16.97 23.60
CA CYS A 214 16.91 -16.87 24.83
C CYS A 214 17.39 -17.85 25.91
N GLY A 215 17.72 -19.09 25.55
CA GLY A 215 18.25 -20.09 26.48
C GLY A 215 19.61 -19.69 27.10
N VAL A 216 20.52 -19.14 26.29
CA VAL A 216 21.84 -18.69 26.75
C VAL A 216 21.73 -17.48 27.69
N TRP A 217 20.88 -16.50 27.35
CA TRP A 217 20.67 -15.33 28.22
C TRP A 217 19.98 -15.67 29.54
N LEU A 218 19.03 -16.60 29.52
CA LEU A 218 18.37 -17.08 30.75
C LEU A 218 19.35 -17.79 31.67
N THR A 219 20.23 -18.65 31.13
CA THR A 219 21.22 -19.36 31.96
C THR A 219 22.27 -18.41 32.53
N LEU A 220 22.79 -17.47 31.74
CA LEU A 220 23.70 -16.42 32.21
C LEU A 220 23.06 -15.50 33.25
N GLY A 221 21.79 -15.12 33.04
CA GLY A 221 21.03 -14.29 33.98
C GLY A 221 20.82 -14.98 35.33
N LEU A 222 20.42 -16.26 35.33
CA LEU A 222 20.26 -17.04 36.57
C LEU A 222 21.59 -17.19 37.32
N LEU A 223 22.70 -17.41 36.60
CA LEU A 223 24.02 -17.51 37.22
C LEU A 223 24.47 -16.17 37.84
N GLY A 224 24.15 -15.05 37.17
CA GLY A 224 24.38 -13.70 37.69
C GLY A 224 23.59 -13.41 38.98
N VAL A 225 22.32 -13.83 39.02
CA VAL A 225 21.47 -13.65 40.22
C VAL A 225 22.00 -14.48 41.39
N ALA A 226 22.36 -15.74 41.16
CA ALA A 226 22.89 -16.62 42.20
C ALA A 226 24.22 -16.11 42.77
N THR A 227 25.14 -15.66 41.90
CA THR A 227 26.42 -15.09 42.33
C THR A 227 26.23 -13.77 43.07
N GLY A 228 25.38 -12.87 42.58
CA GLY A 228 25.05 -11.61 43.25
C GLY A 228 24.42 -11.82 44.63
N LEU A 229 23.48 -12.76 44.76
CA LEU A 229 22.86 -13.11 46.04
C LEU A 229 23.89 -13.67 47.03
N PHE A 230 24.83 -14.49 46.58
CA PHE A 230 25.91 -15.01 47.43
C PHE A 230 26.80 -13.89 47.99
N PHE A 231 27.22 -12.94 47.15
CA PHE A 231 28.02 -11.80 47.59
C PHE A 231 27.25 -10.85 48.50
N LEU A 232 25.95 -10.61 48.24
CA LEU A 232 25.09 -9.84 49.14
C LEU A 232 24.96 -10.49 50.51
N ILE A 233 24.68 -11.79 50.58
CA ILE A 233 24.60 -12.53 51.86
C ILE A 233 25.92 -12.44 52.62
N LYS A 234 27.06 -12.61 51.92
CA LYS A 234 28.40 -12.46 52.51
C LYS A 234 28.65 -11.05 53.05
N ALA A 235 28.29 -10.01 52.29
CA ALA A 235 28.45 -8.62 52.71
C ALA A 235 27.58 -8.29 53.93
N PHE A 236 26.29 -8.66 53.90
CA PHE A 236 25.38 -8.46 55.03
C PHE A 236 25.81 -9.23 56.29
N ALA A 237 26.34 -10.45 56.13
CA ALA A 237 26.85 -11.24 57.25
C ALA A 237 28.17 -10.70 57.83
N THR A 238 28.93 -9.93 57.06
CA THR A 238 30.20 -9.32 57.50
C THR A 238 29.94 -7.98 58.23
N ASP A 239 28.91 -7.23 57.84
CA ASP A 239 28.61 -5.90 58.37
C ASP A 239 27.66 -5.91 59.60
N ARG A 240 26.93 -7.02 59.87
CA ARG A 240 26.12 -7.22 61.09
C ARG A 240 26.30 -8.61 61.71
N PRO A 241 27.19 -8.79 62.72
CA PRO A 241 27.43 -10.10 63.33
C PRO A 241 26.22 -10.70 64.08
N ASP A 242 25.26 -9.88 64.54
CA ASP A 242 24.02 -10.37 65.17
C ASP A 242 23.05 -11.06 64.19
N VAL A 243 23.09 -10.69 62.90
CA VAL A 243 22.21 -11.28 61.87
C VAL A 243 22.73 -12.65 61.42
N ALA A 244 24.06 -12.85 61.40
CA ALA A 244 24.69 -14.13 61.06
C ALA A 244 24.30 -15.26 62.04
N LYS A 245 24.03 -14.92 63.31
CA LYS A 245 23.57 -15.86 64.34
C LYS A 245 22.13 -16.32 64.08
N ASN A 246 21.25 -15.41 63.65
CA ASN A 246 19.86 -15.72 63.29
C ASN A 246 19.73 -16.54 62.00
N ILE A 247 20.57 -16.28 60.99
CA ILE A 247 20.60 -17.07 59.73
C ILE A 247 21.04 -18.52 59.99
N LYS A 248 22.07 -18.73 60.84
CA LYS A 248 22.46 -20.09 61.25
C LYS A 248 21.34 -20.82 61.99
N HIS A 249 20.62 -20.12 62.86
CA HIS A 249 19.49 -20.69 63.60
C HIS A 249 18.32 -21.06 62.68
N LEU A 250 18.04 -20.24 61.66
CA LEU A 250 17.04 -20.51 60.62
C LEU A 250 17.42 -21.69 59.72
N MET A 251 18.69 -21.80 59.30
CA MET A 251 19.20 -22.94 58.51
C MET A 251 19.16 -24.26 59.29
N GLN A 252 19.42 -24.23 60.60
CA GLN A 252 19.27 -25.39 61.48
C GLN A 252 17.80 -25.77 61.73
N TRP A 253 16.90 -24.78 61.81
CA TRP A 253 15.46 -25.00 61.95
C TRP A 253 14.81 -25.56 60.67
N THR A 254 15.23 -25.12 59.49
CA THR A 254 14.73 -25.70 58.23
C THR A 254 15.21 -27.13 58.03
N GLN A 255 16.45 -27.46 58.39
CA GLN A 255 16.95 -28.84 58.37
C GLN A 255 16.22 -29.77 59.36
N SER A 256 15.77 -29.27 60.51
CA SER A 256 15.03 -30.10 61.48
C SER A 256 13.56 -30.34 61.10
N LYS A 257 12.98 -29.52 60.21
CA LYS A 257 11.58 -29.66 59.75
C LYS A 257 11.38 -30.46 58.47
N THR A 258 12.45 -30.74 57.72
CA THR A 258 12.39 -31.52 56.47
C THR A 258 12.60 -33.03 56.66
N VAL A 259 12.83 -33.49 57.89
CA VAL A 259 12.89 -34.92 58.22
C VAL A 259 11.58 -35.31 58.89
N PRO A 260 10.65 -36.03 58.21
CA PRO A 260 9.52 -36.61 58.90
C PRO A 260 10.04 -37.70 59.86
N PRO A 261 9.55 -37.78 61.12
CA PRO A 261 9.88 -38.90 61.99
C PRO A 261 9.30 -40.17 61.35
N GLY A 262 10.18 -41.13 61.10
CA GLY A 262 9.83 -42.40 60.47
C GLY A 262 8.74 -43.16 61.23
N PHE A 263 7.78 -43.65 60.45
CA PHE A 263 7.31 -45.03 60.48
C PHE A 263 7.36 -45.56 59.05
#